data_AF-A0A7W5D4X4-F1
#
_entry.id   AF-A0A7W5D4X4-F1
#
_cell.length_a   1.000
_cell.length_b   1.000
_cell.length_c   1.000
_cell.angle_alpha   90.00
_cell.angle_beta   90.00
_cell.angle_gamma   90.00
#
_symmetry.space_group_name_H-M   'P 1'
#
loop_
_entity.id
_entity.type
_entity.pdbx_description
1 polymer ?
#
loop_
_entity_poly.entity_id
_entity_poly.type
_entity_poly.pdbx_seq_one_letter_code
_entity_poly.pdbx_strand_id
1 'polypeptide(L)'
;MRRFLQTETTWRPSLAKSFRASARPPATPAQILAVEAADRMGDIKDIHRAYVCIEQCIRPISLREHDGFSASPAELGALLAAVNAEFGRLLEATDHTSDALRKSLGKAARKAFKVGLQAK
;
A
#
# COMPACT_ATOMS: atom_id res chain seq x y z
N MET A 1 -44.73 50.01 36.30
CA MET A 1 -44.86 50.62 34.95
C MET A 1 -44.47 49.58 33.90
N ARG A 2 -45.39 49.25 32.99
CA ARG A 2 -45.14 48.49 31.73
C ARG A 2 -44.16 49.33 30.87
N ARG A 3 -43.32 48.81 29.96
CA ARG A 3 -43.64 47.97 28.79
C ARG A 3 -42.34 47.67 27.98
N PHE A 4 -42.12 46.40 27.58
CA PHE A 4 -41.58 45.85 26.30
C PHE A 4 -40.19 46.33 25.78
N LEU A 5 -39.29 45.46 25.31
CA LEU A 5 -39.45 44.58 24.13
C LEU A 5 -38.65 43.27 24.23
N GLN A 6 -39.24 42.21 23.67
CA GLN A 6 -38.60 40.96 23.26
C GLN A 6 -37.57 41.21 22.16
N THR A 7 -36.45 40.50 22.21
CA THR A 7 -35.82 39.93 21.01
C THR A 7 -35.30 38.54 21.35
N GLU A 8 -35.90 37.55 20.70
CA GLU A 8 -35.41 36.18 20.59
C GLU A 8 -34.02 36.13 19.95
N THR A 9 -33.27 35.08 20.28
CA THR A 9 -32.44 34.19 19.41
C THR A 9 -31.31 33.63 20.27
N THR A 10 -31.55 32.48 20.91
CA THR A 10 -31.10 31.15 20.48
C THR A 10 -29.60 31.07 20.17
N TRP A 11 -28.92 30.17 20.90
CA TRP A 11 -27.87 29.23 20.46
C TRP A 11 -26.93 28.95 21.63
N ARG A 12 -27.32 27.97 22.47
CA ARG A 12 -26.38 27.17 23.25
C ARG A 12 -25.98 25.98 22.38
N PRO A 13 -24.72 25.86 21.90
CA PRO A 13 -24.26 24.59 21.39
C PRO A 13 -23.88 23.73 22.59
N SER A 14 -24.78 22.78 22.88
CA SER A 14 -24.48 21.56 23.61
C SER A 14 -23.28 20.87 22.95
N LEU A 15 -22.13 20.87 23.61
CA LEU A 15 -20.97 20.08 23.21
C LEU A 15 -21.12 18.64 23.72
N ALA A 16 -22.21 17.99 23.32
CA ALA A 16 -22.22 16.54 23.24
C ALA A 16 -21.45 16.15 21.97
N LYS A 17 -20.12 16.12 22.05
CA LYS A 17 -19.29 15.48 21.03
C LYS A 17 -19.56 13.99 21.09
N SER A 18 -20.53 13.56 20.30
CA SER A 18 -20.75 12.18 19.89
C SER A 18 -19.47 11.70 19.19
N PHE A 19 -18.56 11.07 19.95
CA PHE A 19 -17.63 10.11 19.36
C PHE A 19 -18.44 8.87 18.99
N ARG A 20 -19.15 8.91 17.85
CA ARG A 20 -19.35 7.67 17.10
C ARG A 20 -17.97 7.27 16.62
N ALA A 21 -17.28 6.49 17.45
CA ALA A 21 -16.28 5.58 16.94
C ALA A 21 -17.02 4.71 15.91
N SER A 22 -16.88 5.07 14.63
CA SER A 22 -17.30 4.23 13.53
C SER A 22 -16.47 2.96 13.67
N ALA A 23 -17.01 1.95 14.33
CA ALA A 23 -16.42 0.63 14.40
C ALA A 23 -16.41 0.09 12.97
N ARG A 24 -15.32 0.36 12.26
CA ARG A 24 -15.07 -0.26 10.96
C ARG A 24 -15.16 -1.77 11.19
N PRO A 25 -15.99 -2.51 10.45
CA PRO A 25 -16.01 -3.96 10.59
C PRO A 25 -14.58 -4.49 10.41
N PRO A 26 -14.19 -5.52 11.16
CA PRO A 26 -12.84 -6.07 11.08
C PRO A 26 -12.51 -6.41 9.63
N ALA A 27 -11.31 -6.03 9.20
CA ALA A 27 -10.88 -6.20 7.82
C ALA A 27 -11.00 -7.68 7.43
N THR A 28 -11.62 -7.95 6.28
CA THR A 28 -11.69 -9.32 5.79
C THR A 28 -10.29 -9.78 5.38
N PRO A 29 -10.00 -11.09 5.40
CA PRO A 29 -8.71 -11.60 4.92
C PRO A 29 -8.37 -11.12 3.50
N ALA A 30 -9.37 -10.93 2.62
CA ALA A 30 -9.16 -10.37 1.29
C ALA A 30 -8.75 -8.87 1.32
N GLN A 31 -9.27 -8.09 2.26
CA GLN A 31 -8.88 -6.69 2.43
C GLN A 31 -7.46 -6.55 2.97
N ILE A 32 -7.05 -7.41 3.90
CA ILE A 32 -5.68 -7.44 4.44
C ILE A 32 -4.69 -7.78 3.32
N LEU A 33 -4.95 -8.87 2.59
CA LEU A 33 -4.10 -9.29 1.45
C LEU A 33 -4.04 -8.25 0.33
N ALA A 34 -5.13 -7.49 0.10
CA ALA A 34 -5.13 -6.41 -0.89
C ALA A 34 -4.23 -5.23 -0.48
N VAL A 35 -4.16 -4.91 0.82
CA VAL A 35 -3.23 -3.89 1.34
C VAL A 35 -1.80 -4.38 1.22
N GLU A 36 -1.51 -5.63 1.64
CA GLU A 36 -0.16 -6.22 1.52
C GLU A 36 0.32 -6.28 0.06
N ALA A 37 -0.57 -6.61 -0.88
CA ALA A 37 -0.25 -6.58 -2.31
C ALA A 37 0.04 -5.15 -2.81
N ALA A 38 -0.69 -4.15 -2.31
CA ALA A 38 -0.46 -2.75 -2.65
C ALA A 38 0.90 -2.26 -2.13
N ASP A 39 1.25 -2.60 -0.89
CA ASP A 39 2.55 -2.29 -0.29
C ASP A 39 3.68 -2.96 -1.08
N ARG A 40 3.52 -4.24 -1.44
CA ARG A 40 4.51 -4.97 -2.24
C ARG A 40 4.74 -4.39 -3.63
N MET A 41 3.68 -3.91 -4.28
CA MET A 41 3.81 -3.17 -5.55
C MET A 41 4.53 -1.83 -5.36
N GLY A 42 4.41 -1.20 -4.19
CA GLY A 42 5.22 -0.05 -3.79
C GLY A 42 6.70 -0.40 -3.75
N ASP A 43 7.07 -1.47 -3.03
CA ASP A 43 8.45 -1.95 -2.93
C ASP A 43 9.09 -2.19 -4.32
N ILE A 44 8.35 -2.83 -5.23
CA ILE A 44 8.81 -3.10 -6.60
C ILE A 44 9.09 -1.81 -7.36
N LYS A 45 8.21 -0.80 -7.22
CA LYS A 45 8.40 0.50 -7.89
C LYS A 45 9.63 1.23 -7.36
N ASP A 46 9.90 1.17 -6.07
CA ASP A 46 11.03 1.85 -5.46
C ASP A 46 12.36 1.17 -5.81
N ILE A 47 12.39 -0.16 -5.91
CA ILE A 47 13.58 -0.90 -6.37
C ILE A 47 13.79 -0.71 -7.87
N HIS A 48 12.74 -0.66 -8.69
CA HIS A 48 12.86 -0.31 -10.11
C HIS A 48 13.43 1.11 -10.28
N ARG A 49 13.03 2.08 -9.44
CA ARG A 49 13.65 3.41 -9.43
C ARG A 49 15.12 3.36 -9.06
N ALA A 50 15.50 2.59 -8.03
CA ALA A 50 16.89 2.40 -7.66
C ALA A 50 17.71 1.77 -8.82
N TYR A 51 17.15 0.78 -9.50
CA TYR A 51 17.75 0.16 -10.69
C TYR A 51 17.98 1.18 -11.81
N VAL A 52 16.98 2.01 -12.15
CA VAL A 52 17.12 3.06 -13.17
C VAL A 52 18.18 4.09 -12.77
N CYS A 53 18.26 4.48 -11.49
CA CYS A 53 19.32 5.36 -11.01
C CYS A 53 20.71 4.74 -11.17
N ILE A 54 20.87 3.45 -10.83
CA ILE A 54 22.13 2.72 -11.03
C ILE A 54 22.45 2.62 -12.52
N GLU A 55 21.48 2.29 -13.37
CA GLU A 55 21.64 2.25 -14.82
C GLU A 55 22.12 3.60 -15.36
N GLN A 56 21.53 4.71 -14.90
CA GLN A 56 21.94 6.08 -15.26
C GLN A 56 23.29 6.49 -14.70
N CYS A 57 23.78 5.87 -13.62
CA CYS A 57 25.15 6.07 -13.10
C CYS A 57 26.19 5.23 -13.84
N ILE A 58 25.78 4.10 -14.43
CA ILE A 58 26.67 3.23 -15.23
C ILE A 58 26.73 3.70 -16.68
N ARG A 59 25.62 4.22 -17.22
CA ARG A 59 25.51 4.75 -18.60
C ARG A 59 26.49 5.91 -18.96
N PRO A 60 27.03 6.73 -18.03
CA PRO A 60 28.07 7.73 -18.28
C PRO A 60 29.48 7.27 -17.89
N ILE A 61 29.74 5.97 -17.64
CA ILE A 61 31.12 5.46 -17.49
C ILE A 61 31.89 5.46 -18.85
N SER A 62 31.29 6.05 -19.89
CA SER A 62 32.03 6.67 -20.98
C SER A 62 32.33 8.13 -20.62
N LEU A 63 33.51 8.38 -20.04
CA LEU A 63 34.20 9.68 -20.03
C LEU A 63 33.52 10.81 -19.24
N ARG A 64 33.82 10.92 -17.93
CA ARG A 64 34.35 12.15 -17.31
C ARG A 64 34.56 11.94 -15.80
N GLU A 65 35.83 11.89 -15.44
CA GLU A 65 36.41 12.52 -14.24
C GLU A 65 35.40 12.91 -13.16
N HIS A 66 35.02 11.97 -12.31
CA HIS A 66 34.47 12.29 -10.99
C HIS A 66 35.34 11.57 -9.97
N ASP A 67 36.27 12.31 -9.37
CA ASP A 67 37.12 11.86 -8.27
C ASP A 67 36.22 11.31 -7.16
N GLY A 68 36.34 10.00 -6.88
CA GLY A 68 35.83 9.39 -5.66
C GLY A 68 35.02 8.09 -5.80
N PHE A 69 34.55 7.71 -6.99
CA PHE A 69 33.76 6.47 -7.12
C PHE A 69 34.09 5.67 -8.37
N SER A 70 35.22 4.97 -8.36
CA SER A 70 35.50 3.89 -9.31
C SER A 70 34.95 2.58 -8.76
N ALA A 71 33.77 2.15 -9.23
CA ALA A 71 33.31 0.79 -8.99
C ALA A 71 33.98 -0.15 -10.00
N SER A 72 34.62 -1.20 -9.51
CA SER A 72 35.17 -2.26 -10.35
C SER A 72 34.04 -3.03 -11.06
N PRO A 73 34.31 -3.63 -12.23
CA PRO A 73 33.35 -4.51 -12.89
C PRO A 73 32.83 -5.65 -12.00
N ALA A 74 33.65 -6.13 -11.06
CA ALA A 74 33.26 -7.15 -10.09
C ALA A 74 32.24 -6.63 -9.07
N GLU A 75 32.42 -5.41 -8.56
CA GLU A 75 31.47 -4.77 -7.63
C GLU A 75 30.13 -4.48 -8.32
N LEU A 76 30.17 -4.02 -9.57
CA LEU A 76 28.97 -3.84 -10.38
C LEU A 76 28.26 -5.17 -10.64
N GLY A 77 29.01 -6.24 -10.94
CA GLY A 77 28.48 -7.59 -11.10
C GLY A 77 27.82 -8.12 -9.83
N ALA A 78 28.45 -7.92 -8.67
CA ALA A 78 27.91 -8.29 -7.37
C ALA A 78 26.62 -7.53 -7.03
N LEU A 79 26.58 -6.22 -7.31
CA LEU A 79 25.39 -5.40 -7.12
C LEU A 79 24.23 -5.88 -8.00
N LEU A 80 24.48 -6.13 -9.29
CA LEU A 80 23.45 -6.65 -10.20
C LEU A 80 22.94 -8.02 -9.77
N ALA A 81 23.82 -8.91 -9.32
CA ALA A 81 23.43 -10.21 -8.80
C ALA A 81 22.52 -10.08 -7.55
N ALA A 82 22.87 -9.19 -6.62
CA ALA A 82 22.07 -8.92 -5.43
C ALA A 82 20.69 -8.34 -5.76
N VAL A 83 20.65 -7.37 -6.69
CA VAL A 83 19.39 -6.77 -7.16
C VAL A 83 18.51 -7.81 -7.85
N ASN A 84 19.07 -8.65 -8.71
CA ASN A 84 18.33 -9.71 -9.40
C ASN A 84 17.76 -10.75 -8.42
N ALA A 85 18.55 -11.16 -7.42
CA ALA A 85 18.10 -12.09 -6.40
C ALA A 85 16.91 -11.51 -5.60
N GLU A 86 16.98 -10.23 -5.25
CA GLU A 86 15.89 -9.57 -4.55
C GLU A 86 14.65 -9.43 -5.45
N PHE A 87 14.80 -9.08 -6.73
CA PHE A 87 13.68 -9.08 -7.68
C PHE A 87 12.97 -10.43 -7.75
N GLY A 88 13.72 -11.54 -7.81
CA GLY A 88 13.16 -12.88 -7.77
C GLY A 88 12.32 -13.11 -6.51
N ARG A 89 12.88 -12.77 -5.34
CA ARG A 89 12.19 -12.90 -4.04
C ARG A 89 10.94 -12.02 -3.95
N LEU A 90 10.96 -10.81 -4.53
CA LEU A 90 9.80 -9.92 -4.58
C LEU A 90 8.68 -10.48 -5.45
N LEU A 91 9.03 -10.99 -6.63
CA LEU A 91 8.09 -11.60 -7.57
C LEU A 91 7.44 -12.84 -6.94
N GLU A 92 8.22 -13.75 -6.39
CA GLU A 92 7.70 -14.95 -5.71
C GLU A 92 6.75 -14.58 -4.57
N ALA A 93 7.12 -13.63 -3.71
CA ALA A 93 6.24 -13.17 -2.63
C ALA A 93 4.93 -12.56 -3.17
N THR A 94 5.01 -11.79 -4.26
CA THR A 94 3.84 -11.18 -4.90
C THR A 94 2.90 -12.23 -5.47
N ASP A 95 3.45 -13.24 -6.15
CA ASP A 95 2.67 -14.36 -6.69
C ASP A 95 1.96 -15.14 -5.59
N HIS A 96 2.65 -15.44 -4.49
CA HIS A 96 2.05 -16.11 -3.33
C HIS A 96 0.88 -15.29 -2.74
N THR A 97 1.06 -13.99 -2.55
CA THR A 97 0.01 -13.09 -2.03
C THR A 97 -1.17 -12.98 -3.00
N SER A 98 -0.90 -12.88 -4.30
CA SER A 98 -1.93 -12.84 -5.35
C SER A 98 -2.77 -14.13 -5.34
N ASP A 99 -2.11 -15.29 -5.25
CA ASP A 99 -2.79 -16.58 -5.18
C ASP A 99 -3.60 -16.76 -3.89
N ALA A 100 -3.07 -16.29 -2.76
CA ALA A 100 -3.77 -16.28 -1.48
C ALA A 100 -5.03 -15.39 -1.56
N LEU A 101 -4.91 -14.20 -2.17
CA LEU A 101 -6.03 -13.29 -2.38
C LEU A 101 -7.10 -13.92 -3.26
N ARG A 102 -6.71 -14.52 -4.39
CA ARG A 102 -7.63 -15.23 -5.30
C ARG A 102 -8.37 -16.36 -4.59
N LYS A 103 -7.66 -17.17 -3.79
CA LYS A 103 -8.26 -18.25 -2.98
C LYS A 103 -9.24 -17.68 -1.93
N SER A 104 -8.89 -16.58 -1.28
CA SER A 104 -9.73 -15.90 -0.28
C SER A 104 -11.03 -15.38 -0.90
N LEU A 105 -10.93 -14.68 -2.04
CA LEU A 105 -12.08 -14.19 -2.82
C LEU A 105 -12.98 -15.35 -3.28
N GLY A 106 -12.40 -16.44 -3.77
CA GLY A 106 -13.15 -17.63 -4.15
C GLY A 106 -13.90 -18.26 -2.96
N LYS A 107 -13.31 -18.29 -1.77
CA LYS A 107 -13.98 -18.74 -0.55
C LYS A 107 -15.13 -17.81 -0.15
N ALA A 108 -14.91 -16.48 -0.22
CA ALA A 108 -15.93 -15.49 0.10
C ALA A 108 -17.14 -15.58 -0.85
N ALA A 109 -16.90 -15.71 -2.16
CA ALA A 109 -17.95 -15.86 -3.16
C ALA A 109 -18.80 -17.13 -2.92
N ARG A 110 -18.14 -18.27 -2.63
CA ARG A 110 -18.85 -19.52 -2.29
C ARG A 110 -19.68 -19.38 -1.01
N LYS A 111 -19.15 -18.70 0.01
CA LYS A 111 -19.88 -18.43 1.25
C LYS A 111 -21.12 -17.57 0.99
N ALA A 112 -20.99 -16.50 0.20
CA ALA A 112 -22.10 -15.64 -0.17
C ALA A 112 -23.19 -16.40 -0.93
N PHE A 113 -22.82 -17.25 -1.89
CA PHE A 113 -23.75 -18.10 -2.64
C PHE A 113 -24.51 -19.08 -1.72
N LYS A 114 -23.80 -19.73 -0.79
CA LYS A 114 -24.42 -20.67 0.16
C LYS A 114 -25.39 -19.98 1.13
N VAL A 115 -25.06 -18.78 1.60
CA VAL A 115 -25.96 -17.98 2.45
C VAL A 115 -27.21 -17.55 1.69
N GLY A 116 -27.08 -17.17 0.41
CA GLY A 116 -28.23 -16.83 -0.44
C GLY A 116 -29.18 -18.00 -0.71
N LEU A 117 -28.67 -19.24 -0.77
CA LEU A 117 -29.50 -20.45 -0.90
C LEU A 117 -30.26 -20.82 0.38
N GLN A 118 -29.75 -20.45 1.56
CA GLN A 118 -30.38 -20.77 2.85
C GLN A 118 -31.43 -19.73 3.28
N ALA A 119 -31.50 -18.60 2.59
CA ALA A 119 -32.44 -17.51 2.85
C ALA A 119 -33.69 -17.54 1.94
N LYS A 120 -33.82 -18.57 1.10
CA LYS A 120 -34.99 -18.85 0.24
C LYS A 120 -35.68 -20.12 0.73
#